data_AF-A0A4V2XT56-F1
#
_entry.id   AF-A0A4V2XT56-F1
#
_cell.length_a   1.000
_cell.length_b   1.000
_cell.length_c   1.000
_cell.angle_alpha   90.00
_cell.angle_beta   90.00
_cell.angle_gamma   90.00
#
_symmetry.space_group_name_H-M   'P 1'
#
loop_
_entity.id
_entity.type
_entity.pdbx_description
1 polymer ?
#
loop_
_entity_poly.entity_id
_entity_poly.type
_entity_poly.pdbx_seq_one_letter_code
_entity_poly.pdbx_strand_id
1 'polypeptide(L)'
;AQDGRSADFDAGNLVLYDTSRPYLAELASDIPAGQMLVLRFPHSLLPLPARDLRRLTAVRLPCDQGVGALSSQFLLQLARHMDELSPSDTARLSTLALDLLTTALANAVDADSALAPHARQRALMAQIHAFIAEHLGDPHLTPAAVAAAHHISMRYLHKLFHHEGRTVAGWIRERRLDQCRRDLSDPRLTTRPISAIAARWGFTSPAHFSQTFRTAYGLSPRQFRRQYATAHT
;
A
#
# COMPACT_ATOMS: atom_id res chain seq x y z
N ALA A 1 -10.09 2.03 19.63
CA ALA A 1 -9.18 0.95 19.20
C ALA A 1 -9.80 -0.43 19.46
N GLN A 2 -9.57 -1.40 18.56
CA GLN A 2 -9.98 -2.81 18.69
C GLN A 2 -9.14 -3.69 17.74
N ASP A 3 -8.78 -4.91 18.16
CA ASP A 3 -7.95 -5.86 17.38
C ASP A 3 -6.66 -5.25 16.80
N GLY A 4 -5.95 -4.42 17.58
CA GLY A 4 -4.71 -3.75 17.13
C GLY A 4 -4.92 -2.62 16.11
N ARG A 5 -6.17 -2.21 15.84
CA ARG A 5 -6.50 -1.05 15.01
C ARG A 5 -7.08 0.09 15.84
N SER A 6 -6.87 1.31 15.37
CA SER A 6 -7.49 2.53 15.90
C SER A 6 -8.01 3.36 14.74
N ALA A 7 -9.14 4.02 14.96
CA ALA A 7 -9.70 4.97 14.02
C ALA A 7 -10.27 6.15 14.79
N ASP A 8 -9.92 7.34 14.32
CA ASP A 8 -10.55 8.57 14.73
C ASP A 8 -11.72 8.85 13.77
N PHE A 9 -12.76 9.50 14.27
CA PHE A 9 -13.91 9.88 13.47
C PHE A 9 -14.36 11.29 13.82
N ASP A 10 -14.71 12.04 12.78
CA ASP A 10 -15.23 13.41 12.89
C ASP A 10 -16.74 13.40 12.67
N ALA A 11 -17.39 14.53 12.93
CA ALA A 11 -18.82 14.72 12.71
C ALA A 11 -19.25 14.20 11.33
N GLY A 12 -20.34 13.42 11.31
CA GLY A 12 -20.88 12.81 10.10
C GLY A 12 -20.16 11.56 9.62
N ASN A 13 -19.17 11.03 10.35
CA ASN A 13 -18.55 9.74 10.05
C ASN A 13 -18.96 8.68 11.07
N LEU A 14 -18.93 7.42 10.64
CA LEU A 14 -19.30 6.29 11.48
C LEU A 14 -18.06 5.45 11.81
N VAL A 15 -18.07 4.86 13.00
CA VAL A 15 -17.11 3.83 13.41
C VAL A 15 -17.87 2.62 13.92
N LEU A 16 -17.44 1.43 13.51
CA LEU A 16 -17.97 0.18 14.03
C LEU A 16 -17.03 -0.35 15.12
N TYR A 17 -17.59 -0.82 16.23
CA TYR A 17 -16.87 -1.60 17.24
C TYR A 17 -17.76 -2.73 17.75
N ASP A 18 -17.12 -3.84 18.09
CA ASP A 18 -17.79 -5.02 18.59
C ASP A 18 -17.71 -5.06 20.12
N THR A 19 -18.85 -4.87 20.78
CA THR A 19 -18.94 -4.84 22.25
C THR A 19 -18.79 -6.22 22.90
N SER A 20 -18.85 -7.31 22.12
CA SER A 20 -18.58 -8.66 22.63
C SER A 20 -17.09 -8.97 22.80
N ARG A 21 -16.22 -8.05 22.37
CA ARG A 21 -14.75 -8.20 22.37
C ARG A 21 -14.10 -6.98 23.02
N PRO A 22 -12.87 -7.10 23.55
CA PRO A 22 -12.15 -5.96 24.11
C PRO A 22 -12.06 -4.79 23.13
N TYR A 23 -12.38 -3.58 23.60
CA TYR A 23 -12.24 -2.34 22.86
C TYR A 23 -11.87 -1.21 23.81
N LEU A 24 -11.25 -0.16 23.26
CA LEU A 24 -10.98 1.10 23.95
C LEU A 24 -11.64 2.23 23.16
N ALA A 25 -12.52 3.00 23.80
CA ALA A 25 -13.14 4.19 23.21
C ALA A 25 -12.83 5.38 24.12
N GLU A 26 -12.14 6.36 23.57
CA GLU A 26 -11.77 7.59 24.27
C GLU A 26 -12.39 8.76 23.52
N LEU A 27 -13.04 9.66 24.25
CA LEU A 27 -13.49 10.95 23.73
C LEU A 27 -12.39 11.96 24.07
N ALA A 28 -11.84 12.61 23.05
CA ALA A 28 -10.83 13.64 23.28
C ALA A 28 -11.41 14.76 24.16
N SER A 29 -10.61 15.26 25.11
CA SER A 29 -11.00 16.27 26.10
C SER A 29 -11.36 17.63 25.49
N ASP A 30 -10.99 17.84 24.22
CA ASP A 30 -10.97 19.15 23.58
C ASP A 30 -12.09 19.29 22.52
N ILE A 31 -13.02 18.32 22.48
CA ILE A 31 -14.12 18.30 21.51
C ILE A 31 -15.16 19.36 21.94
N PRO A 32 -15.58 20.27 21.04
CA PRO A 32 -16.68 21.20 21.31
C PRO A 32 -17.94 20.45 21.74
N ALA A 33 -18.86 21.12 22.46
CA ALA A 33 -20.15 20.51 22.81
C ALA A 33 -20.82 19.90 21.56
N GLY A 34 -21.04 18.59 21.59
CA GLY A 34 -21.52 17.82 20.45
C GLY A 34 -22.36 16.64 20.89
N GLN A 35 -23.13 16.08 19.95
CA GLN A 35 -23.96 14.90 20.18
C GLN A 35 -23.36 13.69 19.46
N MET A 36 -23.27 12.57 20.17
CA MET A 36 -22.84 11.29 19.61
C MET A 36 -24.02 10.32 19.60
N LEU A 37 -24.35 9.81 18.42
CA LEU A 37 -25.37 8.77 18.27
C LEU A 37 -24.70 7.40 18.34
N VAL A 38 -25.10 6.58 19.32
CA VAL A 38 -24.62 5.20 19.47
C VAL A 38 -25.75 4.24 19.15
N LEU A 39 -25.63 3.52 18.03
CA LEU A 39 -26.53 2.43 17.68
C LEU A 39 -25.95 1.09 18.14
N ARG A 40 -26.76 0.32 18.86
CA ARG A 40 -26.42 -1.03 19.28
C ARG A 40 -27.45 -2.00 18.75
N PHE A 41 -26.97 -3.07 18.12
CA PHE A 41 -27.81 -4.13 17.60
C PHE A 41 -27.08 -5.48 17.72
N PRO A 42 -27.81 -6.59 17.84
CA PRO A 42 -27.22 -7.93 17.77
C PRO A 42 -26.56 -8.17 16.42
N HIS A 43 -25.44 -8.90 16.41
CA HIS A 43 -24.77 -9.32 15.16
C HIS A 43 -25.71 -10.09 14.22
N SER A 44 -26.69 -10.82 14.77
CA SER A 44 -27.67 -11.59 13.99
C SER A 44 -28.61 -10.74 13.14
N LEU A 45 -28.68 -9.42 13.37
CA LEU A 45 -29.48 -8.52 12.54
C LEU A 45 -28.73 -8.02 11.30
N LEU A 46 -27.42 -8.26 11.20
CA LEU A 46 -26.65 -7.95 9.99
C LEU A 46 -26.47 -9.22 9.14
N PRO A 47 -26.93 -9.24 7.88
CA PRO A 47 -26.72 -10.35 6.96
C PRO A 47 -25.30 -10.31 6.35
N LEU A 48 -24.28 -10.08 7.18
CA LEU A 48 -22.88 -10.00 6.78
C LEU A 48 -22.04 -11.05 7.52
N PRO A 49 -21.06 -11.69 6.85
CA PRO A 49 -20.17 -12.63 7.53
C PRO A 49 -19.41 -11.96 8.67
N ALA A 50 -19.31 -12.64 9.83
CA ALA A 50 -18.60 -12.12 10.99
C ALA A 50 -17.13 -11.74 10.68
N ARG A 51 -16.49 -12.44 9.73
CA ARG A 51 -15.14 -12.12 9.26
C ARG A 51 -15.06 -10.72 8.63
N ASP A 52 -16.06 -10.33 7.87
CA ASP A 52 -16.07 -9.05 7.16
C ASP A 52 -16.41 -7.90 8.13
N LEU A 53 -17.35 -8.12 9.05
CA LEU A 53 -17.62 -7.19 10.14
C LEU A 53 -16.37 -6.95 11.00
N ARG A 54 -15.59 -7.99 11.28
CA ARG A 54 -14.29 -7.85 11.97
C ARG A 54 -13.33 -6.96 11.18
N ARG A 55 -13.29 -7.00 9.86
CA ARG A 55 -12.42 -6.12 9.05
C ARG A 55 -12.82 -4.65 9.15
N LEU A 56 -14.08 -4.37 9.46
CA LEU A 56 -14.60 -3.01 9.60
C LEU A 56 -14.54 -2.45 11.03
N THR A 57 -14.23 -3.25 12.05
CA THR A 57 -14.12 -2.72 13.42
C THR A 57 -12.89 -1.82 13.59
N ALA A 58 -13.06 -0.72 14.33
CA ALA A 58 -12.03 0.31 14.54
C ALA A 58 -11.43 0.81 13.20
N VAL A 59 -12.28 0.95 12.18
CA VAL A 59 -12.02 1.60 10.90
C VAL A 59 -13.06 2.70 10.71
N ARG A 60 -12.63 3.88 10.23
CA ARG A 60 -13.55 4.97 9.87
C ARG A 60 -14.31 4.58 8.61
N LEU A 61 -15.63 4.58 8.69
CA LEU A 61 -16.50 4.38 7.53
C LEU A 61 -16.76 5.74 6.87
N PRO A 62 -16.29 5.96 5.62
CA PRO A 62 -16.53 7.21 4.92
C PRO A 62 -18.02 7.40 4.68
N CYS A 63 -18.55 8.52 5.16
CA CYS A 63 -19.96 8.88 5.10
C CYS A 63 -20.16 10.26 4.44
N ASP A 64 -19.22 10.66 3.61
CA ASP A 64 -19.22 11.91 2.85
C ASP A 64 -19.86 11.74 1.46
N GLN A 65 -19.93 10.51 0.94
CA GLN A 65 -20.50 10.22 -0.39
C GLN A 65 -21.33 8.93 -0.41
N GLY A 66 -22.17 8.82 -1.45
CA GLY A 66 -22.93 7.61 -1.78
C GLY A 66 -23.82 7.09 -0.65
N VAL A 67 -23.88 5.76 -0.51
CA VAL A 67 -24.72 5.10 0.50
C VAL A 67 -24.27 5.38 1.93
N GLY A 68 -22.97 5.62 2.16
CA GLY A 68 -22.46 6.02 3.48
C GLY A 68 -23.03 7.37 3.94
N ALA A 69 -23.05 8.37 3.04
CA ALA A 69 -23.66 9.67 3.31
C ALA A 69 -25.16 9.57 3.56
N LEU A 70 -25.89 8.82 2.72
CA LEU A 70 -27.32 8.61 2.91
C LEU A 70 -27.62 7.94 4.27
N SER A 71 -26.82 6.96 4.66
CA SER A 71 -26.97 6.26 5.94
C SER A 71 -26.70 7.20 7.12
N SER A 72 -25.59 7.94 7.10
CA SER A 72 -25.28 8.89 8.18
C SER A 72 -26.34 9.98 8.31
N GLN A 73 -26.83 10.54 7.19
CA GLN A 73 -27.86 11.57 7.21
C GLN A 73 -29.17 11.03 7.77
N PHE A 74 -29.61 9.84 7.34
CA PHE A 74 -30.81 9.21 7.85
C PHE A 74 -30.74 8.96 9.36
N LEU A 75 -29.62 8.40 9.86
CA LEU A 75 -29.44 8.12 11.28
C LEU A 75 -29.43 9.39 12.14
N LEU A 76 -28.77 10.44 11.67
CA LEU A 76 -28.75 11.74 12.36
C LEU A 76 -30.14 12.40 12.38
N GLN A 77 -30.90 12.30 11.28
CA GLN A 77 -32.27 12.80 11.20
C GLN A 77 -33.18 12.01 12.16
N LEU A 78 -33.05 10.68 12.17
CA LEU A 78 -33.81 9.80 13.05
C LEU A 78 -33.56 10.12 14.53
N ALA A 79 -32.30 10.34 14.91
CA ALA A 79 -31.94 10.70 16.29
C ALA A 79 -32.53 12.04 16.74
N ARG A 80 -32.67 13.02 15.83
CA ARG A 80 -33.23 14.34 16.15
C ARG A 80 -34.73 14.31 16.43
N HIS A 81 -35.46 13.40 15.79
CA HIS A 81 -36.92 13.32 15.89
C HIS A 81 -37.39 12.15 16.76
N MET A 82 -36.49 11.45 17.45
CA MET A 82 -36.82 10.19 18.11
C MET A 82 -37.94 10.31 19.16
N ASP A 83 -38.04 11.45 19.84
CA ASP A 83 -39.05 11.72 20.88
C ASP A 83 -40.45 12.02 20.29
N GLU A 84 -40.53 12.28 18.98
CA GLU A 84 -41.77 12.59 18.26
C GLU A 84 -42.39 11.34 17.61
N LEU A 85 -41.69 10.20 17.64
CA LEU A 85 -42.09 8.98 16.93
C LEU A 85 -43.00 8.08 17.78
N SER A 86 -44.05 7.55 17.15
CA SER A 86 -44.83 6.48 17.76
C SER A 86 -44.03 5.17 17.83
N PRO A 87 -44.36 4.23 18.73
CA PRO A 87 -43.70 2.92 18.78
C PRO A 87 -43.72 2.15 17.46
N SER A 88 -44.78 2.31 16.66
CA SER A 88 -44.89 1.70 15.33
C SER A 88 -43.95 2.35 14.31
N ASP A 89 -43.76 3.67 14.38
CA ASP A 89 -42.82 4.37 13.52
C ASP A 89 -41.38 4.01 13.88
N THR A 90 -41.07 3.93 15.18
CA THR A 90 -39.76 3.50 15.68
C THR A 90 -39.40 2.11 15.15
N ALA A 91 -40.31 1.13 15.21
CA ALA A 91 -40.04 -0.21 14.72
C ALA A 91 -39.75 -0.24 13.21
N ARG A 92 -40.56 0.47 12.41
CA ARG A 92 -40.37 0.54 10.94
C ARG A 92 -39.08 1.26 10.57
N LEU A 93 -38.79 2.38 11.21
CA LEU A 93 -37.59 3.18 10.96
C LEU A 93 -36.32 2.46 11.44
N SER A 94 -36.41 1.64 12.49
CA SER A 94 -35.29 0.79 12.93
C SER A 94 -34.91 -0.26 11.89
N THR A 95 -35.89 -0.89 11.23
CA THR A 95 -35.63 -1.80 10.11
C THR A 95 -34.95 -1.07 8.96
N LEU A 96 -35.46 0.11 8.56
CA LEU A 96 -34.86 0.92 7.50
C LEU A 96 -33.44 1.38 7.86
N ALA A 97 -33.19 1.74 9.12
CA ALA A 97 -31.86 2.08 9.62
C ALA A 97 -30.89 0.90 9.46
N LEU A 98 -31.32 -0.31 9.82
CA LEU A 98 -30.52 -1.53 9.69
C LEU A 98 -30.26 -1.90 8.23
N ASP A 99 -31.23 -1.75 7.33
CA ASP A 99 -31.05 -2.02 5.90
C ASP A 99 -30.05 -1.05 5.26
N LEU A 100 -30.15 0.25 5.60
CA LEU A 100 -29.20 1.26 5.14
C LEU A 100 -27.79 1.00 5.69
N LEU A 101 -27.68 0.73 7.00
CA LEU A 101 -26.41 0.37 7.64
C LEU A 101 -25.79 -0.88 7.02
N THR A 102 -26.58 -1.91 6.78
CA THR A 102 -26.13 -3.15 6.13
C THR A 102 -25.56 -2.85 4.75
N THR A 103 -26.25 -2.02 3.97
CA THR A 103 -25.80 -1.63 2.63
C THR A 103 -24.51 -0.80 2.69
N ALA A 104 -24.40 0.13 3.63
CA ALA A 104 -23.18 0.92 3.84
C ALA A 104 -21.99 0.04 4.26
N LEU A 105 -22.22 -0.90 5.19
CA LEU A 105 -21.20 -1.85 5.64
C LEU A 105 -20.76 -2.78 4.50
N ALA A 106 -21.69 -3.33 3.71
CA ALA A 106 -21.36 -4.16 2.54
C ALA A 106 -20.48 -3.41 1.53
N ASN A 107 -20.84 -2.16 1.19
CA ASN A 107 -20.02 -1.31 0.32
C ASN A 107 -18.62 -1.06 0.89
N ALA A 108 -18.50 -0.90 2.20
CA ALA A 108 -17.21 -0.75 2.86
C ALA A 108 -16.37 -2.04 2.80
N VAL A 109 -17.00 -3.21 2.93
CA VAL A 109 -16.34 -4.52 2.73
C VAL A 109 -15.82 -4.66 1.30
N ASP A 110 -16.62 -4.27 0.32
CA ASP A 110 -16.26 -4.34 -1.10
C ASP A 110 -15.11 -3.36 -1.43
N ALA A 111 -15.16 -2.14 -0.90
CA ALA A 111 -14.09 -1.15 -1.06
C ALA A 111 -12.78 -1.61 -0.41
N ASP A 112 -12.81 -2.16 0.82
CA ASP A 112 -11.64 -2.73 1.49
C ASP A 112 -11.08 -3.94 0.70
N SER A 113 -11.96 -4.75 0.13
CA SER A 113 -11.58 -5.89 -0.70
C SER A 113 -11.05 -5.48 -2.08
N ALA A 114 -11.41 -4.33 -2.62
CA ALA A 114 -10.83 -3.74 -3.83
C ALA A 114 -9.47 -3.07 -3.59
N LEU A 115 -9.24 -2.53 -2.38
CA LEU A 115 -7.96 -1.98 -1.95
C LEU A 115 -6.91 -3.07 -1.66
N ALA A 116 -7.34 -4.24 -1.20
CA ALA A 116 -6.45 -5.38 -0.90
C ALA A 116 -5.63 -5.91 -2.11
N PRO A 117 -6.16 -6.02 -3.34
CA PRO A 117 -5.40 -6.31 -4.56
C PRO A 117 -4.25 -5.33 -4.81
N HIS A 118 -4.50 -4.02 -4.64
CA HIS A 118 -3.46 -2.99 -4.82
C HIS A 118 -2.40 -3.05 -3.73
N ALA A 119 -2.80 -3.29 -2.47
CA ALA A 119 -1.86 -3.48 -1.37
C ALA A 119 -0.98 -4.73 -1.57
N ARG A 120 -1.56 -5.86 -1.99
CA ARG A 120 -0.83 -7.09 -2.29
C ARG A 120 0.13 -6.92 -3.47
N GLN A 121 -0.31 -6.23 -4.53
CA GLN A 121 0.54 -5.90 -5.67
C GLN A 121 1.72 -5.03 -5.27
N ARG A 122 1.50 -4.01 -4.43
CA ARG A 122 2.57 -3.14 -3.90
C ARG A 122 3.55 -3.92 -3.02
N ALA A 123 3.06 -4.78 -2.14
CA ALA A 123 3.91 -5.62 -1.28
C ALA A 123 4.77 -6.57 -2.13
N LEU A 124 4.17 -7.21 -3.15
CA LEU A 124 4.90 -8.05 -4.09
C LEU A 124 5.98 -7.26 -4.86
N MET A 125 5.68 -6.05 -5.31
CA MET A 125 6.69 -5.21 -5.98
C MET A 125 7.84 -4.81 -5.07
N ALA A 126 7.55 -4.47 -3.81
CA ALA A 126 8.60 -4.19 -2.83
C ALA A 126 9.51 -5.41 -2.62
N GLN A 127 8.93 -6.61 -2.52
CA GLN A 127 9.68 -7.87 -2.43
C GLN A 127 10.54 -8.12 -3.68
N ILE A 128 10.01 -7.89 -4.87
CA ILE A 128 10.75 -8.04 -6.13
C ILE A 128 11.93 -7.06 -6.20
N HIS A 129 11.73 -5.80 -5.81
CA HIS A 129 12.81 -4.81 -5.78
C HIS A 129 13.90 -5.20 -4.77
N ALA A 130 13.52 -5.67 -3.59
CA ALA A 130 14.46 -6.14 -2.57
C ALA A 130 15.26 -7.36 -3.05
N PHE A 131 14.59 -8.36 -3.63
CA PHE A 131 15.23 -9.54 -4.22
C PHE A 131 16.24 -9.15 -5.29
N ILE A 132 15.86 -8.27 -6.23
CA ILE A 132 16.77 -7.77 -7.25
C ILE A 132 17.98 -7.10 -6.62
N ALA A 133 17.78 -6.22 -5.64
CA ALA A 133 18.85 -5.48 -4.98
C ALA A 133 19.88 -6.40 -4.31
N GLU A 134 19.41 -7.42 -3.60
CA GLU A 134 20.25 -8.42 -2.92
C GLU A 134 21.06 -9.27 -3.92
N HIS A 135 20.48 -9.58 -5.08
CA HIS A 135 21.09 -10.46 -6.07
C HIS A 135 21.76 -9.71 -7.23
N LEU A 136 21.95 -8.38 -7.14
CA LEU A 136 22.44 -7.54 -8.26
C LEU A 136 23.77 -8.03 -8.86
N GLY A 137 24.65 -8.56 -8.01
CA GLY A 137 25.98 -9.05 -8.40
C GLY A 137 25.95 -10.38 -9.14
N ASP A 138 24.87 -11.15 -9.06
CA ASP A 138 24.74 -12.44 -9.74
C ASP A 138 24.51 -12.23 -11.25
N PRO A 139 25.42 -12.67 -12.14
CA PRO A 139 25.22 -12.60 -13.58
C PRO A 139 23.96 -13.32 -14.08
N HIS A 140 23.47 -14.32 -13.35
CA HIS A 140 22.29 -15.12 -13.68
C HIS A 140 20.97 -14.48 -13.22
N LEU A 141 21.00 -13.31 -12.57
CA LEU A 141 19.80 -12.53 -12.25
C LEU A 141 19.13 -12.03 -13.55
N THR A 142 18.14 -12.80 -14.01
CA THR A 142 17.33 -12.54 -15.21
C THR A 142 15.86 -12.31 -14.83
N PRO A 143 15.03 -11.69 -15.70
CA PRO A 143 13.59 -11.59 -15.44
C PRO A 143 12.92 -12.94 -15.17
N ALA A 144 13.40 -14.02 -15.79
CA ALA A 144 12.92 -15.38 -15.53
C ALA A 144 13.25 -15.85 -14.11
N ALA A 145 14.48 -15.62 -13.64
CA ALA A 145 14.89 -15.94 -12.27
C ALA A 145 14.07 -15.16 -11.22
N VAL A 146 13.81 -13.87 -11.46
CA VAL A 146 12.95 -13.05 -10.60
C VAL A 146 11.52 -13.59 -10.57
N ALA A 147 10.94 -13.91 -11.73
CA ALA A 147 9.58 -14.46 -11.79
C ALA A 147 9.47 -15.79 -11.02
N ALA A 148 10.46 -16.67 -11.18
CA ALA A 148 10.53 -17.95 -10.50
C ALA A 148 10.65 -17.79 -8.97
N ALA A 149 11.51 -16.88 -8.50
CA ALA A 149 11.72 -16.62 -7.06
C ALA A 149 10.45 -16.12 -6.34
N HIS A 150 9.56 -15.44 -7.06
CA HIS A 150 8.30 -14.92 -6.52
C HIS A 150 7.06 -15.75 -6.92
N HIS A 151 7.26 -16.92 -7.54
CA HIS A 151 6.18 -17.82 -7.98
C HIS A 151 5.12 -17.13 -8.87
N ILE A 152 5.56 -16.24 -9.75
CA ILE A 152 4.68 -15.52 -10.70
C ILE A 152 5.06 -15.83 -12.14
N SER A 153 4.08 -15.66 -13.05
CA SER A 153 4.38 -15.74 -14.47
C SER A 153 5.24 -14.56 -14.93
N MET A 154 6.08 -14.79 -15.94
CA MET A 154 6.88 -13.73 -16.58
C MET A 154 5.99 -12.63 -17.16
N ARG A 155 4.83 -13.01 -17.72
CA ARG A 155 3.82 -12.06 -18.22
C ARG A 155 3.32 -11.14 -17.11
N TYR A 156 3.05 -11.68 -15.91
CA TYR A 156 2.61 -10.88 -14.77
C TYR A 156 3.73 -9.97 -14.28
N LEU A 157 4.96 -10.47 -14.15
CA LEU A 157 6.12 -9.65 -13.79
C LEU A 157 6.30 -8.46 -14.76
N HIS A 158 6.18 -8.69 -16.07
CA HIS A 158 6.23 -7.61 -17.06
C HIS A 158 5.08 -6.61 -16.90
N LYS A 159 3.87 -7.08 -16.65
CA LYS A 159 2.72 -6.19 -16.36
C LYS A 159 3.00 -5.30 -15.15
N LEU A 160 3.55 -5.87 -14.09
CA LEU A 160 3.90 -5.11 -12.88
C LEU A 160 4.91 -3.99 -13.19
N PHE A 161 5.99 -4.30 -13.91
CA PHE A 161 7.01 -3.30 -14.27
C PHE A 161 6.51 -2.28 -15.31
N HIS A 162 5.57 -2.67 -16.18
CA HIS A 162 4.94 -1.76 -17.13
C HIS A 162 4.17 -0.64 -16.42
N HIS A 163 3.52 -0.92 -15.29
CA HIS A 163 2.90 0.11 -14.45
C HIS A 163 3.91 1.13 -13.89
N GLU A 164 5.20 0.77 -13.78
CA GLU A 164 6.27 1.69 -13.39
C GLU A 164 6.96 2.36 -14.60
N GLY A 165 6.46 2.13 -15.83
CA GLY A 165 7.03 2.72 -17.05
C GLY A 165 8.38 2.14 -17.46
N ARG A 166 8.77 0.96 -16.96
CA ARG A 166 10.08 0.35 -17.22
C ARG A 166 10.00 -1.15 -17.49
N THR A 167 11.11 -1.71 -17.98
CA THR A 167 11.27 -3.16 -18.12
C THR A 167 12.09 -3.71 -16.97
N VAL A 168 11.84 -4.96 -16.57
CA VAL A 168 12.59 -5.65 -15.50
C VAL A 168 14.08 -5.71 -15.83
N ALA A 169 14.43 -6.07 -17.06
CA ALA A 169 15.82 -6.13 -17.51
C ALA A 169 16.48 -4.74 -17.56
N GLY A 170 15.72 -3.71 -17.95
CA GLY A 170 16.17 -2.32 -17.91
C GLY A 170 16.47 -1.87 -16.49
N TRP A 171 15.57 -2.19 -15.54
CA TRP A 171 15.76 -1.90 -14.12
C TRP A 171 17.00 -2.56 -13.53
N ILE A 172 17.18 -3.87 -13.75
CA ILE A 172 18.38 -4.59 -13.26
C ILE A 172 19.64 -3.92 -13.81
N ARG A 173 19.67 -3.60 -15.12
CA ARG A 173 20.81 -2.94 -15.75
C ARG A 173 21.10 -1.57 -15.16
N GLU A 174 20.07 -0.74 -14.96
CA GLU A 174 20.18 0.59 -14.35
C GLU A 174 20.77 0.49 -12.93
N ARG A 175 20.23 -0.43 -12.11
CA ARG A 175 20.73 -0.65 -10.75
C ARG A 175 22.18 -1.12 -10.73
N ARG A 176 22.59 -2.01 -11.63
CA ARG A 176 23.99 -2.44 -11.77
C ARG A 176 24.91 -1.28 -12.17
N LEU A 177 24.48 -0.45 -13.12
CA LEU A 177 25.21 0.74 -13.54
C LEU A 177 25.40 1.73 -12.39
N ASP A 178 24.36 1.96 -11.59
CA ASP A 178 24.43 2.85 -10.44
C ASP A 178 25.43 2.38 -9.39
N GLN A 179 25.50 1.07 -9.13
CA GLN A 179 26.51 0.52 -8.23
C GLN A 179 27.92 0.62 -8.82
N CYS A 180 28.10 0.33 -10.11
CA CYS A 180 29.37 0.57 -10.79
C CYS A 180 29.79 2.04 -10.71
N ARG A 181 28.85 2.98 -10.87
CA ARG A 181 29.11 4.42 -10.77
C ARG A 181 29.61 4.79 -9.38
N ARG A 182 28.95 4.30 -8.33
CA ARG A 182 29.39 4.49 -6.93
C ARG A 182 30.80 3.95 -6.71
N ASP A 183 31.07 2.71 -7.09
CA ASP A 183 32.38 2.08 -6.93
C ASP A 183 33.48 2.78 -7.77
N LEU A 184 33.13 3.35 -8.93
CA LEU A 184 34.09 4.10 -9.76
C LEU A 184 34.41 5.49 -9.20
N SER A 185 33.51 6.08 -8.42
CA SER A 185 33.73 7.36 -7.73
C SER A 185 34.35 7.21 -6.34
N ASP A 186 34.42 6.00 -5.77
CA ASP A 186 34.99 5.76 -4.45
C ASP A 186 36.54 5.84 -4.48
N PRO A 187 37.18 6.78 -3.76
CA PRO A 187 38.63 6.89 -3.70
C PRO A 187 39.32 5.62 -3.22
N ARG A 188 38.67 4.84 -2.35
CA ARG A 188 39.19 3.56 -1.80
C ARG A 188 39.30 2.46 -2.85
N LEU A 189 38.59 2.59 -3.98
CA LEU A 189 38.55 1.60 -5.06
C LEU A 189 39.31 2.06 -6.33
N THR A 190 40.07 3.14 -6.25
CA THR A 190 40.82 3.72 -7.38
C THR A 190 41.79 2.74 -8.04
N THR A 191 42.47 1.90 -7.24
CA THR A 191 43.40 0.86 -7.71
C THR A 191 42.70 -0.38 -8.26
N ARG A 192 41.40 -0.57 -7.98
CA ARG A 192 40.66 -1.76 -8.41
C ARG A 192 40.38 -1.71 -9.91
N PRO A 193 40.69 -2.77 -10.69
CA PRO A 193 40.42 -2.79 -12.13
C PRO A 193 38.95 -2.51 -12.44
N ILE A 194 38.69 -1.70 -13.47
CA ILE A 194 37.32 -1.38 -13.91
C ILE A 194 36.55 -2.65 -14.29
N SER A 195 37.22 -3.63 -14.92
CA SER A 195 36.64 -4.94 -15.24
C SER A 195 36.21 -5.70 -13.99
N ALA A 196 36.96 -5.60 -12.89
CA ALA A 196 36.63 -6.25 -11.62
C ALA A 196 35.43 -5.57 -10.94
N ILE A 197 35.29 -4.24 -11.06
CA ILE A 197 34.08 -3.52 -10.59
C ILE A 197 32.86 -3.95 -11.41
N ALA A 198 33.00 -3.99 -12.74
CA ALA A 198 31.91 -4.41 -13.62
C ALA A 198 31.46 -5.85 -13.32
N ALA A 199 32.41 -6.77 -13.17
CA ALA A 199 32.14 -8.17 -12.85
C ALA A 199 31.45 -8.34 -11.49
N ARG A 200 31.86 -7.57 -10.47
CA ARG A 200 31.23 -7.58 -9.14
C ARG A 200 29.73 -7.28 -9.19
N TRP A 201 29.30 -6.46 -10.13
CA TRP A 201 27.90 -6.07 -10.34
C TRP A 201 27.25 -6.81 -11.51
N GLY A 202 27.75 -8.00 -11.86
CA GLY A 202 27.08 -8.89 -12.80
C GLY A 202 27.26 -8.56 -14.29
N PHE A 203 28.20 -7.69 -14.66
CA PHE A 203 28.58 -7.51 -16.07
C PHE A 203 29.63 -8.55 -16.48
N THR A 204 29.29 -9.40 -17.44
CA THR A 204 30.18 -10.47 -17.94
C THR A 204 31.11 -10.03 -19.07
N SER A 205 30.78 -8.94 -19.78
CA SER A 205 31.56 -8.42 -20.92
C SER A 205 32.04 -6.98 -20.67
N PRO A 206 33.37 -6.74 -20.60
CA PRO A 206 33.93 -5.39 -20.45
C PRO A 206 33.57 -4.43 -21.59
N ALA A 207 33.46 -4.94 -22.82
CA ALA A 207 33.08 -4.15 -23.99
C ALA A 207 31.62 -3.68 -23.87
N HIS A 208 30.71 -4.61 -23.57
CA HIS A 208 29.29 -4.32 -23.37
C HIS A 208 29.08 -3.36 -22.19
N PHE A 209 29.78 -3.58 -21.07
CA PHE A 209 29.77 -2.68 -19.92
C PHE A 209 30.20 -1.26 -20.32
N SER A 210 31.34 -1.12 -21.00
CA SER A 210 31.88 0.20 -21.37
C SER A 210 30.94 0.97 -22.30
N GLN A 211 30.31 0.28 -23.24
CA GLN A 211 29.31 0.87 -24.14
C GLN A 211 28.07 1.31 -23.34
N THR A 212 27.51 0.39 -22.54
CA THR A 212 26.30 0.63 -21.75
C THR A 212 26.49 1.78 -20.75
N PHE A 213 27.63 1.83 -20.07
CA PHE A 213 27.97 2.89 -19.12
C PHE A 213 28.11 4.24 -19.81
N ARG A 214 28.76 4.29 -20.99
CA ARG A 214 28.86 5.53 -21.78
C ARG A 214 27.49 5.99 -22.28
N THR A 215 26.63 5.08 -22.72
CA THR A 215 25.26 5.42 -23.13
C THR A 215 24.46 6.01 -21.98
N ALA A 216 24.62 5.49 -20.76
CA ALA A 216 23.88 5.97 -19.59
C ALA A 216 24.41 7.30 -19.02
N TYR A 217 25.73 7.51 -19.03
CA TYR A 217 26.37 8.62 -18.29
C TYR A 217 27.20 9.58 -19.16
N GLY A 218 27.24 9.38 -20.48
CA GLY A 218 27.98 10.23 -21.43
C GLY A 218 29.50 10.03 -21.44
N LEU A 219 30.08 9.41 -20.41
CA LEU A 219 31.52 9.19 -20.25
C LEU A 219 31.87 7.71 -20.24
N SER A 220 33.06 7.35 -20.70
CA SER A 220 33.58 5.99 -20.45
C SER A 220 33.87 5.79 -18.96
N PRO A 221 33.83 4.54 -18.44
CA PRO A 221 34.16 4.24 -17.04
C PRO A 221 35.52 4.81 -16.59
N ARG A 222 36.52 4.78 -17.47
CA ARG A 222 37.86 5.32 -17.20
C ARG A 222 37.87 6.85 -17.11
N GLN A 223 37.16 7.52 -18.01
CA GLN A 223 37.01 8.98 -17.96
C GLN A 223 36.26 9.41 -16.72
N PHE A 224 35.17 8.72 -16.39
CA PHE A 224 34.37 8.97 -15.19
C PHE A 224 35.21 8.87 -13.91
N ARG A 225 35.97 7.78 -13.74
CA ARG A 225 36.87 7.62 -12.57
C ARG A 225 37.90 8.74 -12.48
N ARG A 226 38.54 9.09 -13.61
CA ARG A 226 39.57 10.15 -13.62
C ARG A 226 39.00 11.50 -13.19
N GLN A 227 37.81 11.85 -13.66
CA GLN A 227 37.15 13.11 -13.31
C GLN A 227 36.82 13.22 -11.81
N TYR A 228 36.38 12.13 -11.18
CA TYR A 228 36.09 12.12 -9.74
C TYR A 228 37.34 12.10 -8.87
N ALA A 229 38.41 11.43 -9.33
CA ALA A 229 39.71 11.46 -8.63
C ALA A 229 40.31 12.87 -8.60
N THR A 230 40.21 13.63 -9.69
CA THR A 230 40.71 15.02 -9.75
C THR A 230 39.88 16.02 -8.95
N ALA A 231 38.63 15.70 -8.60
CA ALA A 231 37.76 16.56 -7.82
C ALA A 231 37.92 16.40 -6.30
N HIS A 232 38.64 15.36 -5.84
CA HIS A 232 38.85 15.03 -4.42
C HIS A 232 40.34 15.03 -4.02
N THR A 233 41.19 15.62 -4.88
CA THR A 233 42.58 15.96 -4.56
C THR A 233 42.66 17.45 -4.28
#